data_AF-A0A497HAP5-F1
#
_entry.id   AF-A0A497HAP5-F1
#
_cell.length_a   1.000
_cell.length_b   1.000
_cell.length_c   1.000
_cell.angle_alpha   90.00
_cell.angle_beta   90.00
_cell.angle_gamma   90.00
#
_symmetry.space_group_name_H-M   'P 1'
#
loop_
_entity.id
_entity.type
_entity.pdbx_description
1 polymer ?
#
loop_
_entity_poly.entity_id
_entity_poly.type
_entity_poly.pdbx_seq_one_letter_code
_entity_poly.pdbx_strand_id
1 'polypeptide(L)'
;MSSAGSQGGQMMLLMLLMFLMLFIFGDPGISSAIVTAINVVLYPAIGFNGNYPVLTLFLAGIIVVFLSSFFQNLFVDWKKMGESQEISKAFQKELSKARKEGNMNRVKKLMKLQPEIMKRQTEASSGMMKPMIFLFIFIVPIFMWLRAFLGVVPYYYFTVPWNNRVSLFDRSILWQAWLWLYLIFSMVVGQIIRQGLKWLSWSQWWGKTKKRIGLSSS
;
A
#
# COMPACT_ATOMS: atom_id res chain seq x y z
N MET A 1 -21.54 -10.95 -19.43
CA MET A 1 -21.93 -10.25 -18.18
C MET A 1 -21.09 -10.71 -16.96
N SER A 2 -19.79 -11.00 -17.08
CA SER A 2 -18.97 -11.46 -15.94
C SER A 2 -17.79 -10.55 -15.56
N SER A 3 -17.65 -9.37 -16.17
CA SER A 3 -16.65 -8.36 -15.77
C SER A 3 -17.17 -7.38 -14.70
N ALA A 4 -18.46 -7.44 -14.37
CA ALA A 4 -19.08 -6.54 -13.39
C ALA A 4 -18.82 -6.96 -11.92
N GLY A 5 -18.45 -8.21 -11.66
CA GLY A 5 -18.32 -8.74 -10.29
C GLY A 5 -17.11 -8.24 -9.52
N SER A 6 -15.95 -8.05 -10.15
CA SER A 6 -14.71 -7.64 -9.46
C SER A 6 -14.50 -6.14 -9.42
N GLN A 7 -14.81 -5.44 -10.52
CA GLN A 7 -14.79 -3.98 -10.54
C GLN A 7 -15.93 -3.41 -9.67
N GLY A 8 -17.11 -4.05 -9.70
CA GLY A 8 -18.21 -3.76 -8.78
C GLY A 8 -17.86 -4.09 -7.32
N GLY A 9 -17.19 -5.22 -7.07
CA GLY A 9 -16.72 -5.59 -5.72
C GLY A 9 -15.66 -4.63 -5.17
N GLN A 10 -14.69 -4.21 -5.99
CA GLN A 10 -13.68 -3.22 -5.60
C GLN A 10 -14.30 -1.85 -5.36
N MET A 11 -15.23 -1.41 -6.21
CA MET A 11 -15.93 -0.14 -6.03
C MET A 11 -16.81 -0.15 -4.76
N MET A 12 -17.52 -1.25 -4.50
CA MET A 12 -18.29 -1.45 -3.28
C MET A 12 -17.39 -1.47 -2.04
N LEU A 13 -16.24 -2.13 -2.10
CA LEU A 13 -15.27 -2.12 -1.01
C LEU A 13 -14.75 -0.71 -0.73
N LEU A 14 -14.40 0.04 -1.77
CA LEU A 14 -13.95 1.42 -1.62
C LEU A 14 -15.04 2.31 -1.01
N MET A 15 -16.30 2.17 -1.46
CA MET A 15 -17.44 2.88 -0.88
C MET A 15 -17.63 2.53 0.61
N LEU A 16 -17.51 1.25 0.97
CA LEU A 16 -17.60 0.80 2.35
C LEU A 16 -16.45 1.38 3.20
N LEU A 17 -15.22 1.35 2.71
CA LEU A 17 -14.08 1.96 3.40
C LEU A 17 -14.24 3.47 3.56
N MET A 18 -14.79 4.16 2.56
CA MET A 18 -15.09 5.59 2.65
C MET A 18 -16.17 5.88 3.70
N PHE A 19 -17.25 5.09 3.72
CA PHE A 19 -18.30 5.22 4.74
C PHE A 19 -17.76 4.97 6.15
N LEU A 20 -16.93 3.94 6.33
CA LEU A 20 -16.24 3.67 7.59
C LEU A 20 -15.33 4.83 7.99
N MET A 21 -14.62 5.43 7.03
CA MET A 21 -13.79 6.62 7.28
C MET A 21 -14.64 7.80 7.79
N LEU A 22 -15.76 8.10 7.14
CA LEU A 22 -16.67 9.16 7.58
C LEU A 22 -17.24 8.89 8.98
N PHE A 23 -17.57 7.64 9.28
CA PHE A 23 -18.08 7.26 10.59
C PHE A 23 -17.01 7.38 11.68
N ILE A 24 -15.80 6.85 11.44
CA ILE A 24 -14.67 6.88 12.38
C ILE A 24 -14.20 8.30 12.67
N PHE A 25 -14.09 9.16 11.64
CA PHE A 25 -13.63 10.55 11.79
C PHE A 25 -14.75 11.51 12.18
N GLY A 26 -16.00 11.17 11.88
CA GLY A 26 -17.18 11.98 12.18
C GLY A 26 -17.65 11.87 13.63
N ASP A 27 -17.41 10.73 14.29
CA ASP A 27 -17.71 10.53 15.70
C ASP A 27 -16.46 10.76 16.59
N PRO A 28 -16.45 11.84 17.41
CA PRO A 28 -15.34 12.13 18.32
C PRO A 28 -15.10 11.04 19.38
N GLY A 29 -16.15 10.30 19.78
CA GLY A 29 -16.07 9.21 20.74
C GLY A 29 -15.29 8.03 20.19
N ILE A 30 -15.58 7.63 18.95
CA ILE A 30 -14.85 6.56 18.27
C ILE A 30 -13.41 6.97 18.01
N SER A 31 -13.20 8.18 17.48
CA SER A 31 -11.85 8.66 17.20
C SER A 31 -10.99 8.75 18.46
N SER A 32 -11.52 9.27 19.56
CA SER A 32 -10.77 9.38 20.82
C SER A 32 -10.48 8.01 21.45
N ALA A 33 -11.43 7.07 21.38
CA ALA A 33 -11.21 5.70 21.85
C ALA A 33 -10.08 5.01 21.08
N ILE A 34 -10.07 5.12 19.74
CA ILE A 34 -9.00 4.57 18.89
C ILE A 34 -7.66 5.21 19.24
N VAL A 35 -7.60 6.54 19.31
CA VAL A 35 -6.36 7.27 19.65
C VAL A 35 -5.83 6.81 21.02
N THR A 36 -6.69 6.70 22.02
CA THR A 36 -6.31 6.30 23.38
C THR A 36 -5.78 4.87 23.41
N ALA A 37 -6.46 3.94 22.75
CA ALA A 37 -6.03 2.55 22.66
C ALA A 37 -4.66 2.40 21.99
N ILE A 38 -4.44 3.11 20.87
CA ILE A 38 -3.17 3.10 20.16
C ILE A 38 -2.08 3.83 20.95
N ASN A 39 -2.44 4.89 21.69
CA ASN A 39 -1.50 5.68 22.48
C ASN A 39 -0.78 4.84 23.53
N VAL A 40 -1.46 3.91 24.18
CA VAL A 40 -0.87 3.00 25.18
C VAL A 40 0.31 2.21 24.61
N VAL A 41 0.29 1.89 23.32
CA VAL A 41 1.33 1.10 22.65
C VAL A 41 2.35 2.00 21.96
N LEU A 42 1.91 2.97 21.15
CA LEU A 42 2.80 3.76 20.30
C LEU A 42 3.52 4.88 21.04
N TYR A 43 2.91 5.48 22.05
CA TYR A 43 3.55 6.54 22.82
C TYR A 43 4.84 6.08 23.54
N PRO A 44 4.84 4.97 24.30
CA PRO A 44 6.07 4.49 24.92
C PRO A 44 7.05 3.91 23.88
N ALA A 45 6.57 3.35 22.76
CA ALA A 45 7.43 2.72 21.76
C ALA A 45 8.18 3.73 20.88
N ILE A 46 7.48 4.76 20.39
CA ILE A 46 8.00 5.69 19.37
C ILE A 46 7.69 7.17 19.66
N GLY A 47 7.03 7.48 20.77
CA GLY A 47 6.59 8.85 21.10
C GLY A 47 7.69 9.74 21.69
N PHE A 48 8.77 9.20 22.25
CA PHE A 48 9.90 9.96 22.81
C PHE A 48 9.50 11.17 23.69
N ASN A 49 8.44 11.02 24.50
CA ASN A 49 7.86 12.09 25.32
C ASN A 49 7.48 13.38 24.56
N GLY A 50 7.29 13.31 23.24
CA GLY A 50 6.95 14.45 22.39
C GLY A 50 8.13 15.31 21.94
N ASN A 51 9.37 14.97 22.33
CA ASN A 51 10.55 15.81 22.04
C ASN A 51 11.05 15.70 20.60
N TYR A 52 10.79 14.58 19.92
CA TYR A 52 11.32 14.28 18.59
C TYR A 52 10.21 13.92 17.58
N PRO A 53 9.32 14.86 17.23
CA PRO A 53 8.18 14.58 16.35
C PRO A 53 8.59 14.07 14.96
N VAL A 54 9.69 14.57 14.40
CA VAL A 54 10.22 14.13 13.09
C VAL A 54 10.72 12.69 13.16
N LEU A 55 11.39 12.31 14.26
CA LEU A 55 11.86 10.94 14.46
C LEU A 55 10.69 9.97 14.68
N THR A 56 9.67 10.38 15.44
CA THR A 56 8.43 9.61 15.60
C THR A 56 7.74 9.38 14.26
N LEU A 57 7.66 10.39 13.39
CA LEU A 57 7.12 10.26 12.04
C LEU A 57 7.92 9.28 11.18
N PHE A 58 9.25 9.33 11.27
CA PHE A 58 10.13 8.40 10.55
C PHE A 58 9.92 6.95 11.00
N LEU A 59 9.89 6.68 12.31
CA LEU A 59 9.65 5.34 12.85
C LEU A 59 8.24 4.85 12.53
N ALA A 60 7.23 5.70 12.62
CA ALA A 60 5.87 5.35 12.21
C ALA A 60 5.82 5.01 10.72
N GLY A 61 6.56 5.73 9.87
CA GLY A 61 6.76 5.40 8.46
C GLY A 61 7.33 4.00 8.26
N ILE A 62 8.37 3.63 9.02
CA ILE A 62 8.94 2.28 8.98
C ILE A 62 7.91 1.22 9.37
N ILE A 63 7.20 1.43 10.47
CA ILE A 63 6.16 0.51 10.96
C ILE A 63 5.08 0.32 9.89
N VAL A 64 4.56 1.40 9.32
CA VAL A 64 3.50 1.31 8.31
C VAL A 64 4.00 0.60 7.05
N VAL A 65 5.19 0.92 6.55
CA VAL A 65 5.75 0.24 5.36
C VAL A 65 5.97 -1.25 5.64
N PHE A 66 6.44 -1.58 6.84
CA PHE A 66 6.65 -2.97 7.25
C PHE A 66 5.33 -3.74 7.33
N LEU A 67 4.34 -3.24 8.09
CA LEU A 67 3.00 -3.85 8.17
C LEU A 67 2.37 -3.97 6.79
N SER A 68 2.49 -2.92 5.97
CA SER A 68 1.93 -2.92 4.63
C SER A 68 2.54 -4.03 3.77
N SER A 69 3.86 -4.16 3.79
CA SER A 69 4.58 -5.19 3.05
C SER A 69 4.25 -6.59 3.56
N PHE A 70 4.13 -6.75 4.89
CA PHE A 70 3.79 -8.01 5.53
C PHE A 70 2.40 -8.51 5.10
N PHE A 71 1.37 -7.69 5.24
CA PHE A 71 0.01 -8.08 4.86
C PHE A 71 -0.14 -8.30 3.36
N GLN A 72 0.50 -7.46 2.53
CA GLN A 72 0.49 -7.68 1.09
C GLN A 72 1.13 -9.02 0.72
N ASN A 73 2.28 -9.36 1.31
CA ASN A 73 2.93 -10.63 1.04
C ASN A 73 2.14 -11.85 1.53
N LEU A 74 1.40 -11.69 2.63
CA LEU A 74 0.59 -12.77 3.20
C LEU A 74 -0.68 -13.06 2.38
N PHE A 75 -1.31 -12.02 1.81
CA PHE A 75 -2.61 -12.17 1.14
C PHE A 75 -2.54 -12.11 -0.40
N VAL A 76 -1.51 -11.52 -1.00
CA VAL A 76 -1.41 -11.38 -2.47
C VAL A 76 -0.58 -12.51 -3.08
N ASP A 77 -1.18 -13.21 -4.04
CA ASP A 77 -0.46 -14.16 -4.91
C ASP A 77 0.22 -13.40 -6.06
N TRP A 78 1.46 -12.99 -5.82
CA TRP A 78 2.28 -12.24 -6.79
C TRP A 78 2.57 -13.04 -8.07
N LYS A 79 2.57 -14.38 -8.01
CA LYS A 79 2.81 -15.23 -9.18
C LYS A 79 1.62 -15.18 -10.12
N LYS A 80 0.40 -15.41 -9.62
CA LYS A 80 -0.83 -15.31 -10.42
C LYS A 80 -1.01 -13.91 -11.01
N MET A 81 -0.65 -12.89 -10.24
CA MET A 81 -0.69 -11.51 -10.70
C MET A 81 0.32 -11.24 -11.83
N GLY A 82 1.54 -11.74 -11.72
CA GLY A 82 2.55 -11.66 -12.77
C GLY A 82 2.16 -12.41 -14.06
N GLU A 83 1.67 -13.64 -13.93
CA GLU A 83 1.17 -14.44 -15.06
C GLU A 83 0.01 -13.76 -15.79
N SER A 84 -0.96 -13.23 -15.03
CA SER A 84 -2.09 -12.49 -15.62
C SER A 84 -1.64 -11.23 -16.36
N GLN A 85 -0.65 -10.49 -15.83
CA GLN A 85 -0.09 -9.32 -16.51
C GLN A 85 0.61 -9.70 -17.82
N GLU A 86 1.38 -10.79 -17.83
CA GLU A 86 2.09 -11.22 -19.04
C GLU A 86 1.13 -11.72 -20.13
N ILE A 87 0.13 -12.51 -19.75
CA ILE A 87 -0.96 -12.94 -20.65
C ILE A 87 -1.67 -11.72 -21.25
N SER A 88 -1.96 -10.71 -20.42
CA SER A 88 -2.63 -9.48 -20.86
C SER A 88 -1.78 -8.68 -21.85
N LYS A 89 -0.46 -8.57 -21.62
CA LYS A 89 0.48 -7.93 -22.54
C LYS A 89 0.59 -8.68 -23.87
N ALA A 90 0.72 -10.01 -23.82
CA ALA A 90 0.77 -10.84 -25.01
C ALA A 90 -0.51 -10.70 -25.84
N PHE A 91 -1.68 -10.73 -25.18
CA PHE A 91 -2.98 -10.52 -25.82
C PHE A 91 -3.09 -9.16 -26.51
N GLN A 92 -2.70 -8.07 -25.82
CA GLN A 92 -2.73 -6.71 -26.39
C GLN A 92 -1.79 -6.57 -27.60
N LYS A 93 -0.60 -7.16 -27.52
CA LYS A 93 0.38 -7.18 -28.62
C LYS A 93 -0.18 -7.91 -29.83
N GLU A 94 -0.78 -9.08 -29.62
CA GLU A 94 -1.36 -9.91 -30.66
C GLU A 94 -2.59 -9.24 -31.31
N LEU A 95 -3.44 -8.60 -30.50
CA LEU A 95 -4.59 -7.85 -31.00
C LEU A 95 -4.15 -6.63 -31.82
N SER A 96 -3.11 -5.91 -31.37
CA SER A 96 -2.53 -4.79 -32.12
C SER A 96 -1.94 -5.26 -33.46
N LYS A 97 -1.22 -6.39 -33.46
CA LYS A 97 -0.66 -7.01 -34.66
C LYS A 97 -1.76 -7.41 -35.64
N ALA A 98 -2.79 -8.11 -35.18
CA ALA A 98 -3.93 -8.52 -36.00
C ALA A 98 -4.69 -7.34 -36.63
N ARG A 99 -4.80 -6.21 -35.90
CA ARG A 99 -5.39 -4.97 -36.43
C ARG A 99 -4.51 -4.33 -37.50
N LYS A 100 -3.20 -4.25 -37.27
CA LYS A 100 -2.24 -3.70 -38.25
C LYS A 100 -2.20 -4.53 -39.55
N GLU A 101 -2.33 -5.85 -39.43
CA GLU A 101 -2.38 -6.78 -40.57
C GLU A 101 -3.73 -6.78 -41.30
N GLY A 102 -4.75 -6.06 -40.82
CA GLY A 102 -6.09 -6.04 -41.42
C GLY A 102 -6.83 -7.38 -41.33
N ASN A 103 -6.36 -8.32 -40.50
CA ASN A 103 -6.92 -9.68 -40.43
C ASN A 103 -8.17 -9.73 -39.56
N MET A 104 -9.32 -9.42 -40.16
CA MET A 104 -10.62 -9.37 -39.48
C MET A 104 -11.04 -10.71 -38.84
N ASN A 105 -10.62 -11.84 -39.40
CA ASN A 105 -10.89 -13.16 -38.83
C ASN A 105 -10.10 -13.39 -37.53
N ARG A 106 -8.82 -13.01 -37.50
CA ARG A 106 -7.96 -13.08 -36.31
C ARG A 106 -8.43 -12.13 -35.23
N VAL A 107 -8.82 -10.90 -35.59
CA VAL A 107 -9.42 -9.94 -34.66
C VAL A 107 -10.70 -10.51 -34.03
N LYS A 108 -11.63 -11.06 -34.82
CA LYS A 108 -12.85 -11.70 -34.30
C LYS A 108 -12.54 -12.85 -33.33
N LYS A 109 -11.55 -13.69 -33.64
CA LYS A 109 -11.12 -14.78 -32.74
C LYS A 109 -10.56 -14.23 -31.41
N LEU A 110 -9.69 -13.22 -31.46
CA LEU A 110 -9.12 -12.60 -30.25
C LEU A 110 -10.19 -11.89 -29.41
N MET A 111 -11.15 -11.21 -30.05
CA MET A 111 -12.28 -10.60 -29.33
C MET A 111 -13.16 -11.63 -28.61
N LYS A 112 -13.29 -12.86 -29.14
CA LYS A 112 -13.97 -13.95 -28.42
C LYS A 112 -13.22 -14.40 -27.16
N LEU A 113 -11.89 -14.27 -27.14
CA LEU A 113 -11.04 -14.59 -25.96
C LEU A 113 -10.97 -13.44 -24.95
N GLN A 114 -11.27 -12.21 -25.35
CA GLN A 114 -11.22 -11.03 -24.48
C GLN A 114 -11.94 -11.21 -23.14
N PRO A 115 -13.16 -11.80 -23.06
CA PRO A 115 -13.84 -12.01 -21.78
C PRO A 115 -13.08 -12.96 -20.84
N GLU A 116 -12.41 -13.99 -21.39
CA GLU A 116 -11.60 -14.92 -20.59
C GLU A 116 -10.36 -14.22 -20.03
N ILE A 117 -9.68 -13.40 -20.84
CA ILE A 117 -8.53 -12.60 -20.38
C ILE A 117 -8.96 -11.64 -19.27
N MET A 118 -10.08 -10.94 -19.44
CA MET A 118 -10.64 -10.06 -18.42
C MET A 118 -11.03 -10.80 -17.15
N LYS A 119 -11.57 -12.03 -17.26
CA LYS A 119 -11.90 -12.89 -16.11
C LYS A 119 -10.62 -13.27 -15.34
N ARG A 120 -9.56 -13.69 -16.03
CA ARG A 120 -8.27 -14.02 -15.39
C ARG A 120 -7.65 -12.79 -14.70
N GLN A 121 -7.71 -11.63 -15.33
CA GLN A 121 -7.25 -10.36 -14.74
C GLN A 121 -8.03 -10.00 -13.48
N THR A 122 -9.35 -10.20 -13.52
CA THR A 122 -10.27 -10.02 -12.39
C THR A 122 -9.94 -10.95 -11.23
N GLU A 123 -9.74 -12.23 -11.50
CA GLU A 123 -9.40 -13.22 -10.48
C GLU A 123 -8.05 -12.88 -9.83
N ALA A 124 -7.05 -12.52 -10.63
CA ALA A 124 -5.76 -12.06 -10.13
C ALA A 124 -5.87 -10.78 -9.28
N SER A 125 -6.75 -9.83 -9.65
CA SER A 125 -6.92 -8.58 -8.89
C SER A 125 -7.72 -8.75 -7.60
N SER A 126 -8.64 -9.73 -7.55
CA SER A 126 -9.45 -10.02 -6.35
C SER A 126 -8.60 -10.33 -5.12
N GLY A 127 -7.41 -10.91 -5.31
CA GLY A 127 -6.45 -11.18 -4.25
C GLY A 127 -5.92 -9.92 -3.55
N MET A 128 -5.97 -8.76 -4.22
CA MET A 128 -5.53 -7.48 -3.65
C MET A 128 -6.57 -6.82 -2.74
N MET A 129 -7.83 -7.26 -2.80
CA MET A 129 -8.91 -6.66 -1.99
C MET A 129 -8.80 -7.01 -0.52
N LYS A 130 -8.45 -8.26 -0.20
CA LYS A 130 -8.30 -8.72 1.19
C LYS A 130 -7.29 -7.89 1.97
N PRO A 131 -6.05 -7.67 1.48
CA PRO A 131 -5.08 -6.88 2.23
C PRO A 131 -5.58 -5.44 2.46
N MET A 132 -6.33 -4.82 1.54
CA MET A 132 -6.78 -3.43 1.74
C MET A 132 -7.60 -3.22 3.01
N ILE A 133 -8.48 -4.15 3.38
CA ILE A 133 -9.28 -4.05 4.61
C ILE A 133 -8.37 -4.12 5.84
N PHE A 134 -7.44 -5.06 5.86
CA PHE A 134 -6.48 -5.16 6.97
C PHE A 134 -5.61 -3.91 7.04
N LEU A 135 -5.07 -3.45 5.90
CA LEU A 135 -4.30 -2.20 5.84
C LEU A 135 -5.10 -1.03 6.39
N PHE A 136 -6.38 -0.90 6.05
CA PHE A 136 -7.23 0.15 6.62
C PHE A 136 -7.32 0.04 8.15
N ILE A 137 -7.65 -1.15 8.67
CA ILE A 137 -7.82 -1.39 10.12
C ILE A 137 -6.53 -1.12 10.90
N PHE A 138 -5.36 -1.37 10.32
CA PHE A 138 -4.08 -1.14 11.01
C PHE A 138 -3.51 0.26 10.78
N ILE A 139 -3.56 0.77 9.55
CA ILE A 139 -2.91 2.03 9.18
C ILE A 139 -3.73 3.22 9.66
N VAL A 140 -5.06 3.20 9.54
CA VAL A 140 -5.90 4.35 9.90
C VAL A 140 -5.74 4.72 11.39
N PRO A 141 -5.81 3.78 12.35
CA PRO A 141 -5.55 4.08 13.76
C PRO A 141 -4.17 4.69 14.02
N ILE A 142 -3.12 4.24 13.33
CA ILE A 142 -1.76 4.79 13.45
C ILE A 142 -1.74 6.25 13.01
N PHE A 143 -2.40 6.58 11.88
CA PHE A 143 -2.48 7.95 11.39
C PHE A 143 -3.33 8.86 12.28
N MET A 144 -4.43 8.34 12.83
CA MET A 144 -5.24 9.06 13.81
C MET A 144 -4.44 9.40 15.05
N TRP A 145 -3.70 8.42 15.57
CA TRP A 145 -2.79 8.62 16.69
C TRP A 145 -1.69 9.63 16.35
N LEU A 146 -1.03 9.51 15.20
CA LEU A 146 0.00 10.46 14.75
C LEU A 146 -0.53 11.89 14.74
N ARG A 147 -1.72 12.11 14.16
CA ARG A 147 -2.34 13.44 14.14
C ARG A 147 -2.59 13.98 15.55
N ALA A 148 -3.10 13.15 16.46
CA ALA A 148 -3.37 13.56 17.84
C ALA A 148 -2.06 13.83 18.60
N PHE A 149 -1.07 12.96 18.48
CA PHE A 149 0.26 13.10 19.08
C PHE A 149 0.95 14.38 18.62
N LEU A 150 0.98 14.65 17.30
CA LEU A 150 1.55 15.88 16.76
C LEU A 150 0.78 17.13 17.19
N GLY A 151 -0.50 17.01 17.54
CA GLY A 151 -1.30 18.13 18.04
C GLY A 151 -0.91 18.57 19.46
N VAL A 152 -0.24 17.71 20.23
CA VAL A 152 0.12 17.97 21.63
C VAL A 152 1.63 18.15 21.85
N VAL A 153 2.46 18.03 20.81
CA VAL A 153 3.91 18.21 20.96
C VAL A 153 4.27 19.66 21.26
N PRO A 154 5.28 19.92 22.13
CA PRO A 154 5.69 21.26 22.50
C PRO A 154 6.35 22.03 21.35
N TYR A 155 6.99 21.32 20.41
CA TYR A 155 7.63 21.91 19.23
C TYR A 155 7.01 21.36 17.95
N TYR A 156 6.28 22.21 17.24
CA TYR A 156 5.52 21.84 16.04
C TYR A 156 6.15 22.34 14.74
N TYR A 157 7.39 22.83 14.79
CA TYR A 157 8.13 23.29 13.61
C TYR A 157 9.26 22.33 13.25
N PHE A 158 9.70 22.34 12.00
CA PHE A 158 10.91 21.67 11.55
C PHE A 158 11.63 22.52 10.51
N THR A 159 12.92 22.24 10.34
CA THR A 159 13.80 22.92 9.39
C THR A 159 13.95 22.07 8.13
N VAL A 160 13.90 22.72 6.97
CA VAL A 160 14.24 22.17 5.65
C VAL A 160 15.30 23.05 4.99
N PRO A 161 16.09 22.53 4.03
CA PRO A 161 17.19 23.28 3.42
C PRO A 161 16.79 24.64 2.83
N TRP A 162 15.52 24.81 2.44
CA TRP A 162 14.96 26.02 1.85
C TRP A 162 14.09 26.85 2.81
N ASN A 163 13.81 26.37 4.04
CA ASN A 163 13.01 27.10 5.03
C ASN A 163 13.30 26.60 6.45
N ASN A 164 13.70 27.52 7.34
CA ASN A 164 14.09 27.20 8.70
C ASN A 164 12.91 27.06 9.69
N ARG A 165 11.67 27.38 9.29
CA ARG A 165 10.48 27.26 10.15
C ARG A 165 9.27 26.82 9.34
N VAL A 166 9.12 25.52 9.16
CA VAL A 166 7.91 24.90 8.57
C VAL A 166 7.09 24.28 9.69
N SER A 167 5.82 24.68 9.85
CA SER A 167 4.92 24.05 10.82
C SER A 167 4.48 22.68 10.31
N LEU A 168 4.41 21.69 11.18
CA LEU A 168 3.90 20.35 10.87
C LEU A 168 2.46 20.38 10.35
N PHE A 169 1.66 21.35 10.77
CA PHE A 169 0.28 21.54 10.35
C PHE A 169 0.12 22.55 9.22
N ASP A 170 1.22 23.09 8.68
CA ASP A 170 1.17 24.02 7.56
C ASP A 170 0.53 23.36 6.34
N ARG A 171 -0.35 24.11 5.66
CA ARG A 171 -1.08 23.65 4.46
C ARG A 171 -0.42 24.28 3.24
N SER A 172 0.73 23.74 2.85
CA SER A 172 1.51 24.29 1.74
C SER A 172 0.87 24.07 0.35
N ILE A 173 0.27 22.89 0.11
CA ILE A 173 -0.28 22.53 -1.23
C ILE A 173 -1.65 21.86 -1.10
N LEU A 174 -1.68 20.53 -0.88
CA LEU A 174 -2.92 19.74 -0.81
C LEU A 174 -3.20 19.18 0.59
N TRP A 175 -2.14 18.88 1.34
CA TRP A 175 -2.19 18.26 2.67
C TRP A 175 -1.26 18.97 3.66
N GLN A 176 -1.43 18.63 4.94
CA GLN A 176 -0.61 19.15 6.04
C GLN A 176 0.85 18.67 5.90
N ALA A 177 1.82 19.50 6.30
CA ALA A 177 3.25 19.22 6.12
C ALA A 177 3.72 17.89 6.73
N TRP A 178 3.15 17.46 7.85
CA TRP A 178 3.49 16.18 8.48
C TRP A 178 3.15 14.96 7.60
N LEU A 179 2.08 15.03 6.80
CA LEU A 179 1.72 13.97 5.86
C LEU A 179 2.75 13.88 4.73
N TRP A 180 3.25 15.02 4.26
CA TRP A 180 4.31 15.07 3.26
C TRP A 180 5.62 14.50 3.79
N LEU A 181 6.02 14.87 5.00
CA LEU A 181 7.20 14.30 5.65
C LEU A 181 7.09 12.79 5.80
N TYR A 182 5.94 12.31 6.32
CA TYR A 182 5.67 10.89 6.43
C TYR A 182 5.80 10.19 5.06
N LEU A 183 5.22 10.76 4.00
CA LEU A 183 5.23 10.17 2.67
C LEU A 183 6.64 10.07 2.10
N ILE A 184 7.44 11.12 2.25
CA ILE A 184 8.86 11.12 1.84
C ILE A 184 9.63 10.03 2.59
N PHE A 185 9.50 9.97 3.92
CA PHE A 185 10.18 8.95 4.72
C PHE A 185 9.73 7.53 4.35
N SER A 186 8.42 7.31 4.22
CA SER A 186 7.83 6.04 3.82
C SER A 186 8.35 5.59 2.45
N MET A 187 8.46 6.52 1.49
CA MET A 187 9.03 6.22 0.18
C MET A 187 10.51 5.81 0.25
N VAL A 188 11.33 6.57 0.99
CA VAL A 188 12.77 6.28 1.16
C VAL A 188 12.95 4.91 1.83
N VAL A 189 12.25 4.66 2.93
CA VAL A 189 12.27 3.37 3.64
C VAL A 189 11.82 2.24 2.71
N GLY A 190 10.76 2.45 1.94
CA GLY A 190 10.28 1.48 0.97
C GLY A 190 11.33 1.15 -0.10
N GLN A 191 12.11 2.13 -0.56
CA GLN A 191 13.23 1.88 -1.49
C GLN A 191 14.32 1.05 -0.83
N ILE A 192 14.70 1.38 0.41
CA ILE A 192 15.73 0.67 1.15
C ILE A 192 15.33 -0.80 1.36
N ILE A 193 14.09 -1.07 1.78
CA ILE A 193 13.60 -2.43 1.97
C ILE A 193 13.65 -3.21 0.64
N ARG A 194 13.21 -2.60 -0.47
CA ARG A 194 13.26 -3.26 -1.79
C ARG A 194 14.69 -3.59 -2.21
N GLN A 195 15.64 -2.68 -2.02
CA GLN A 195 17.04 -2.92 -2.35
C GLN A 195 17.67 -3.96 -1.41
N GLY A 196 17.38 -3.90 -0.11
CA GLY A 196 17.84 -4.86 0.88
C GLY A 196 17.37 -6.28 0.58
N LEU A 197 16.09 -6.45 0.21
CA LEU A 197 15.55 -7.76 -0.20
C LEU A 197 16.22 -8.31 -1.46
N LYS A 198 16.55 -7.46 -2.45
CA LYS A 198 17.32 -7.87 -3.63
C LYS A 198 18.74 -8.31 -3.26
N TRP A 199 19.40 -7.58 -2.37
CA TRP A 199 20.73 -7.93 -1.91
C TRP A 199 20.74 -9.26 -1.13
N LEU A 200 19.75 -9.47 -0.26
CA LEU A 200 19.54 -10.73 0.46
C LEU A 200 19.26 -11.91 -0.48
N SER A 201 18.46 -11.71 -1.54
CA SER A 201 18.17 -12.78 -2.51
C SER A 201 19.38 -13.15 -3.37
N TRP A 202 20.31 -12.21 -3.59
CA TRP A 202 21.59 -12.46 -4.27
C TRP A 202 22.68 -12.98 -3.34
N SER A 203 22.54 -12.81 -2.02
CA SER A 203 23.46 -13.35 -1.04
C SER A 203 23.44 -14.88 -1.06
N GLN A 204 24.62 -15.48 -1.21
CA GLN A 204 24.87 -16.93 -1.24
C GLN A 204 24.27 -17.68 -0.03
N TRP A 205 24.06 -16.97 1.08
CA TRP A 205 23.42 -17.49 2.28
C TRP A 205 21.96 -17.92 2.04
N TRP A 206 21.16 -17.14 1.28
CA TRP A 206 19.76 -17.47 0.99
C TRP A 206 19.63 -18.66 0.03
N GLY A 207 20.58 -18.78 -0.92
CA GLY A 207 20.70 -19.97 -1.76
C GLY A 207 21.00 -21.25 -0.96
N LYS A 208 21.81 -21.14 0.10
CA LYS A 208 22.12 -22.26 1.01
C LYS A 208 20.95 -22.62 1.94
N THR A 209 20.21 -21.64 2.47
CA THR A 209 19.03 -21.90 3.33
C THR A 209 17.84 -22.45 2.53
N LYS A 210 17.59 -21.96 1.30
CA LYS A 210 16.57 -22.53 0.41
C LYS A 210 16.83 -24.01 0.09
N LYS A 211 18.11 -24.40 -0.08
CA LYS A 211 18.51 -25.81 -0.20
C LYS A 211 18.28 -26.62 1.08
N ARG A 212 18.48 -26.04 2.27
CA ARG A 212 18.25 -26.73 3.55
C ARG A 212 16.76 -26.93 3.90
N ILE A 213 15.87 -26.06 3.42
CA ILE A 213 14.43 -26.08 3.76
C ILE A 213 13.61 -26.91 2.73
N GLY A 214 14.25 -27.53 1.74
CA GLY A 214 13.56 -28.41 0.79
C GLY A 214 12.58 -27.70 -0.15
N LEU A 215 12.55 -26.36 -0.19
CA LEU A 215 11.75 -25.55 -1.11
C LEU A 215 12.45 -25.45 -2.48
N SER A 216 12.82 -26.60 -3.02
CA SER A 216 13.16 -26.79 -4.41
C SER A 216 11.87 -26.79 -5.22
N SER A 217 11.49 -25.61 -5.72
CA SER A 217 10.56 -25.55 -6.85
C SER A 217 11.26 -26.13 -8.08
N SER A 218 10.85 -27.33 -8.48
CA SER A 218 10.73 -27.68 -9.89
C SER A 218 9.76 -26.73 -10.59
#